data_AF-A0A1X2FCT7-F1
#
_entry.id   AF-A0A1X2FCT7-F1
#
_cell.length_a   1.000
_cell.length_b   1.000
_cell.length_c   1.000
_cell.angle_alpha   90.00
_cell.angle_beta   90.00
_cell.angle_gamma   90.00
#
_symmetry.space_group_name_H-M   'P 1'
#
loop_
_entity.id
_entity.type
_entity.pdbx_description
1 polymer ?
#
loop_
_entity_poly.entity_id
_entity_poly.type
_entity_poly.pdbx_seq_one_letter_code
_entity_poly.pdbx_strand_id
1 'polypeptide(L)'
;MEMEVYRITHPLRLAKGSHQPGSGRGCAMNVISFINGDAQVTDFPACSARPLSLLVQTCNDLLAGCDGYLSPESSLLALELAWQTVGTADVPDAVVHAWIAELLTSPAWGVLGYAPLTAIKAVIDIAELHRATAFGAVPAAPAWDAAARAVDAMNPARNCAGLYAIRTAYDSAAVVGADLMLRLDEVIGHALNAHAIAAENAPIRRIVEVSGHAIGAWRALAGLKDGDPAPQDRALTAAVAA
;
A
#
# COMPACT_ATOMS: atom_id res chain seq x y z
N MET A 1 -36.11 -17.56 -9.26
CA MET A 1 -34.86 -17.25 -9.97
C MET A 1 -33.76 -17.90 -9.18
N GLU A 2 -33.47 -19.17 -9.48
CA GLU A 2 -32.44 -19.96 -8.80
C GLU A 2 -31.06 -19.44 -9.22
N MET A 3 -30.21 -19.11 -8.25
CA MET A 3 -28.81 -18.79 -8.52
C MET A 3 -28.11 -20.05 -9.05
N GLU A 4 -27.49 -19.96 -10.23
CA GLU A 4 -26.55 -20.96 -10.78
C GLU A 4 -25.25 -21.04 -9.94
N VAL A 5 -25.36 -21.41 -8.65
CA VAL A 5 -24.18 -21.71 -7.81
C VAL A 5 -23.43 -22.94 -8.34
N TYR A 6 -24.08 -23.76 -9.18
CA TYR A 6 -23.54 -24.98 -9.78
C TYR A 6 -22.62 -24.77 -11.00
N ARG A 7 -22.31 -23.53 -11.42
CA ARG A 7 -21.35 -23.26 -12.51
C ARG A 7 -19.90 -23.02 -12.09
N ILE A 8 -19.58 -23.09 -10.79
CA ILE A 8 -18.17 -23.01 -10.34
C ILE A 8 -17.53 -24.40 -10.54
N THR A 9 -17.13 -24.69 -11.77
CA THR A 9 -16.47 -25.97 -12.15
C THR A 9 -15.00 -26.05 -11.72
N HIS A 10 -14.43 -24.91 -11.30
CA HIS A 10 -13.07 -24.79 -10.78
C HIS A 10 -13.08 -23.78 -9.62
N PRO A 11 -12.30 -23.98 -8.53
CA PRO A 11 -12.17 -22.97 -7.48
C PRO A 11 -11.84 -21.61 -8.07
N LEU A 12 -12.43 -20.54 -7.54
CA LEU A 12 -12.06 -19.18 -7.92
C LEU A 12 -10.54 -19.01 -7.70
N ARG A 13 -9.77 -18.86 -8.78
CA ARG A 13 -8.33 -18.59 -8.73
C ARG A 13 -8.09 -17.13 -9.08
N LEU A 14 -7.35 -16.45 -8.22
CA LEU A 14 -6.91 -15.09 -8.52
C LEU A 14 -5.87 -15.11 -9.64
N ALA A 15 -5.79 -14.02 -10.39
CA ALA A 15 -4.88 -13.86 -11.49
C ALA A 15 -4.06 -12.57 -11.37
N LYS A 16 -2.90 -12.57 -12.03
CA LYS A 16 -2.00 -11.44 -12.13
C LYS A 16 -2.51 -10.39 -13.11
N GLY A 17 -2.30 -9.11 -12.74
CA GLY A 17 -2.50 -7.95 -13.59
C GLY A 17 -3.95 -7.46 -13.61
N SER A 18 -4.17 -6.36 -14.34
CA SER A 18 -5.50 -5.79 -14.52
C SER A 18 -6.29 -6.57 -15.57
N HIS A 19 -7.59 -6.73 -15.33
CA HIS A 19 -8.46 -7.56 -16.15
C HIS A 19 -9.68 -6.80 -16.64
N GLN A 20 -10.13 -7.13 -17.85
CA GLN A 20 -11.37 -6.58 -18.41
C GLN A 20 -12.59 -7.29 -17.82
N PRO A 21 -13.72 -6.57 -17.66
CA PRO A 21 -15.00 -7.20 -17.30
C PRO A 21 -15.33 -8.39 -18.20
N GLY A 22 -15.78 -9.50 -17.60
CA GLY A 22 -16.16 -10.71 -18.34
C GLY A 22 -15.00 -11.64 -18.74
N SER A 23 -13.75 -11.30 -18.42
CA SER A 23 -12.58 -12.17 -18.69
C SER A 23 -12.52 -13.44 -17.84
N GLY A 24 -13.32 -13.51 -16.77
CA GLY A 24 -13.28 -14.59 -15.78
C GLY A 24 -12.04 -14.55 -14.88
N ARG A 25 -11.25 -13.47 -14.93
CA ARG A 25 -10.04 -13.24 -14.13
C ARG A 25 -10.20 -12.03 -13.22
N GLY A 26 -9.57 -12.06 -12.07
CA GLY A 26 -9.57 -10.96 -11.09
C GLY A 26 -8.42 -11.09 -10.11
N CYS A 27 -7.93 -9.95 -9.63
CA CYS A 27 -6.97 -9.86 -8.52
C CYS A 27 -7.71 -9.81 -7.17
N ALA A 28 -6.97 -9.88 -6.07
CA ALA A 28 -7.57 -9.79 -4.73
C ALA A 28 -8.37 -8.48 -4.51
N MET A 29 -7.93 -7.35 -5.07
CA MET A 29 -8.64 -6.08 -4.94
C MET A 29 -9.97 -6.06 -5.72
N ASN A 30 -10.07 -6.77 -6.83
CA ASN A 30 -11.35 -6.92 -7.55
C ASN A 30 -12.38 -7.67 -6.70
N VAL A 31 -11.94 -8.63 -5.90
CA VAL A 31 -12.81 -9.35 -4.95
C VAL A 31 -13.32 -8.39 -3.87
N ILE A 32 -12.45 -7.54 -3.30
CA ILE A 32 -12.87 -6.50 -2.35
C ILE A 32 -13.86 -5.52 -2.99
N SER A 33 -13.57 -5.04 -4.20
CA SER A 33 -14.45 -4.14 -4.95
C SER A 33 -15.83 -4.73 -5.19
N PHE A 34 -15.88 -6.00 -5.61
CA PHE A 34 -17.13 -6.74 -5.80
C PHE A 34 -17.93 -6.88 -4.50
N ILE A 35 -17.28 -7.26 -3.40
CA ILE A 35 -17.94 -7.45 -2.10
C ILE A 35 -18.41 -6.12 -1.51
N ASN A 36 -17.64 -5.04 -1.69
CA ASN A 36 -18.04 -3.70 -1.28
C ASN A 36 -19.26 -3.17 -2.04
N GLY A 37 -19.59 -3.79 -3.18
CA GLY A 37 -20.68 -3.34 -4.05
C GLY A 37 -20.32 -2.10 -4.86
N ASP A 38 -19.06 -1.95 -5.26
CA ASP A 38 -18.65 -0.84 -6.13
C ASP A 38 -19.42 -0.90 -7.46
N ALA A 39 -19.81 0.26 -7.98
CA ALA A 39 -20.58 0.36 -9.23
C ALA A 39 -19.85 -0.27 -10.43
N GLN A 40 -18.52 -0.27 -10.41
CA GLN A 40 -17.66 -0.99 -11.34
C GLN A 40 -16.56 -1.69 -10.56
N VAL A 41 -16.35 -2.98 -10.83
CA VAL A 41 -15.25 -3.75 -10.24
C VAL A 41 -13.92 -3.13 -10.66
N THR A 42 -13.10 -2.77 -9.69
CA THR A 42 -11.84 -2.03 -9.88
C THR A 42 -10.71 -2.62 -9.04
N ASP A 43 -9.46 -2.27 -9.38
CA ASP A 43 -8.27 -2.58 -8.58
C ASP A 43 -8.12 -1.63 -7.37
N PHE A 44 -8.91 -0.56 -7.32
CA PHE A 44 -8.92 0.45 -6.25
C PHE A 44 -10.32 0.59 -5.64
N PRO A 45 -10.74 -0.35 -4.78
CA PRO A 45 -12.07 -0.33 -4.18
C PRO A 45 -12.33 0.95 -3.40
N ALA A 46 -13.57 1.44 -3.40
CA ALA A 46 -13.92 2.68 -2.70
C ALA A 46 -13.69 2.59 -1.18
N CYS A 47 -13.72 1.39 -0.60
CA CYS A 47 -13.49 1.16 0.83
C CYS A 47 -12.01 0.98 1.23
N SER A 48 -11.09 0.94 0.27
CA SER A 48 -9.66 0.70 0.51
C SER A 48 -8.81 1.92 0.14
N ALA A 49 -7.89 2.31 1.02
CA ALA A 49 -6.90 3.33 0.71
C ALA A 49 -6.10 2.95 -0.53
N ARG A 50 -6.03 3.85 -1.52
CA ARG A 50 -5.30 3.65 -2.78
C ARG A 50 -3.85 3.14 -2.56
N PRO A 51 -3.05 3.74 -1.66
CA PRO A 51 -1.72 3.23 -1.30
C PRO A 51 -1.70 1.74 -0.92
N LEU A 52 -2.67 1.30 -0.10
CA LEU A 52 -2.72 -0.07 0.38
C LEU A 52 -3.20 -1.03 -0.71
N SER A 53 -4.15 -0.60 -1.54
CA SER A 53 -4.57 -1.35 -2.72
C SER A 53 -3.40 -1.64 -3.65
N LEU A 54 -2.48 -0.69 -3.85
CA LEU A 54 -1.29 -0.89 -4.68
C LEU A 54 -0.31 -1.92 -4.08
N LEU A 55 -0.13 -1.92 -2.74
CA LEU A 55 0.68 -2.94 -2.05
C LEU A 55 0.10 -4.34 -2.31
N VAL A 56 -1.21 -4.49 -2.13
CA VAL A 56 -1.90 -5.77 -2.34
C VAL A 56 -1.86 -6.22 -3.79
N GLN A 57 -2.09 -5.32 -4.75
CA GLN A 57 -1.94 -5.62 -6.18
C GLN A 57 -0.53 -6.12 -6.49
N THR A 58 0.50 -5.47 -5.93
CA THR A 58 1.89 -5.90 -6.12
C THR A 58 2.13 -7.29 -5.52
N CYS A 59 1.63 -7.56 -4.32
CA CYS A 59 1.70 -8.89 -3.71
C CYS A 59 0.99 -9.95 -4.58
N ASN A 60 -0.23 -9.66 -5.03
CA ASN A 60 -1.01 -10.54 -5.90
C ASN A 60 -0.20 -10.91 -7.16
N ASP A 61 0.37 -9.92 -7.82
CA ASP A 61 1.11 -10.09 -9.07
C ASP A 61 2.45 -10.82 -8.92
N LEU A 62 3.08 -10.71 -7.75
CA LEU A 62 4.31 -11.42 -7.40
C LEU A 62 4.03 -12.86 -6.94
N LEU A 63 2.88 -13.12 -6.32
CA LEU A 63 2.48 -14.44 -5.84
C LEU A 63 1.93 -15.35 -6.94
N ALA A 64 1.61 -14.80 -8.11
CA ALA A 64 1.13 -15.55 -9.26
C ALA A 64 2.21 -16.47 -9.83
N GLY A 65 1.82 -17.69 -10.20
CA GLY A 65 2.71 -18.64 -10.88
C GLY A 65 3.01 -18.25 -12.32
N CYS A 66 3.81 -19.08 -13.00
CA CYS A 66 4.14 -18.87 -14.42
C CYS A 66 2.92 -18.96 -15.36
N ASP A 67 1.83 -19.58 -14.91
CA ASP A 67 0.54 -19.64 -15.61
C ASP A 67 -0.28 -18.34 -15.48
N GLY A 68 0.22 -17.37 -14.69
CA GLY A 68 -0.44 -16.09 -14.42
C GLY A 68 -1.55 -16.19 -13.36
N TYR A 69 -1.73 -17.34 -12.72
CA TYR A 69 -2.72 -17.55 -11.67
C TYR A 69 -2.03 -17.80 -10.32
N LEU A 70 -2.69 -17.41 -9.25
CA LEU A 70 -2.25 -17.74 -7.90
C LEU A 70 -2.57 -19.22 -7.61
N SER A 71 -1.75 -19.86 -6.77
CA SER A 71 -2.12 -21.11 -6.12
C SER A 71 -3.25 -20.86 -5.11
N PRO A 72 -3.93 -21.90 -4.60
CA PRO A 72 -4.91 -21.74 -3.52
C PRO A 72 -4.33 -21.02 -2.29
N GLU A 73 -3.11 -21.37 -1.87
CA GLU A 73 -2.43 -20.79 -0.71
C GLU A 73 -2.05 -19.32 -0.95
N SER A 74 -1.48 -19.02 -2.13
CA SER A 74 -1.20 -17.65 -2.54
C SER A 74 -2.46 -16.81 -2.63
N SER A 75 -3.57 -17.40 -3.09
CA SER A 75 -4.86 -16.70 -3.19
C SER A 75 -5.39 -16.32 -1.82
N LEU A 76 -5.33 -17.23 -0.84
CA LEU A 76 -5.72 -16.94 0.55
C LEU A 76 -4.87 -15.82 1.15
N LEU A 77 -3.54 -15.88 0.95
CA LEU A 77 -2.63 -14.85 1.43
C LEU A 77 -2.92 -13.47 0.81
N ALA A 78 -3.15 -13.41 -0.49
CA ALA A 78 -3.48 -12.15 -1.17
C ALA A 78 -4.84 -11.60 -0.70
N LEU A 79 -5.83 -12.46 -0.48
CA LEU A 79 -7.15 -12.08 0.05
C LEU A 79 -7.07 -11.62 1.51
N GLU A 80 -6.23 -12.24 2.34
CA GLU A 80 -6.03 -11.84 3.72
C GLU A 80 -5.45 -10.41 3.79
N LEU A 81 -4.42 -10.12 2.99
CA LEU A 81 -3.89 -8.76 2.87
C LEU A 81 -4.94 -7.78 2.33
N ALA A 82 -5.68 -8.17 1.30
CA ALA A 82 -6.75 -7.36 0.72
C ALA A 82 -7.82 -7.00 1.75
N TRP A 83 -8.24 -7.95 2.58
CA TRP A 83 -9.27 -7.74 3.61
C TRP A 83 -8.84 -6.73 4.67
N GLN A 84 -7.55 -6.72 5.02
CA GLN A 84 -7.00 -5.74 5.97
C GLN A 84 -7.05 -4.29 5.45
N THR A 85 -7.22 -4.09 4.13
CA THR A 85 -7.38 -2.76 3.55
C THR A 85 -8.81 -2.22 3.64
N VAL A 86 -9.80 -3.05 3.98
CA VAL A 86 -11.20 -2.60 4.07
C VAL A 86 -11.37 -1.59 5.21
N GLY A 87 -12.06 -0.48 4.90
CA GLY A 87 -12.34 0.62 5.83
C GLY A 87 -11.20 1.63 5.96
N THR A 88 -10.19 1.58 5.09
CA THR A 88 -9.00 2.44 5.18
C THR A 88 -9.04 3.67 4.27
N ALA A 89 -10.03 3.80 3.38
CA ALA A 89 -10.09 4.85 2.36
C ALA A 89 -10.21 6.27 2.93
N ASP A 90 -11.09 6.48 3.91
CA ASP A 90 -11.48 7.81 4.39
C ASP A 90 -10.72 8.22 5.67
N VAL A 91 -9.39 8.27 5.58
CA VAL A 91 -8.55 8.74 6.69
C VAL A 91 -8.12 10.20 6.51
N PRO A 92 -7.90 10.94 7.61
CA PRO A 92 -7.32 12.30 7.53
C PRO A 92 -5.91 12.29 6.92
N ASP A 93 -5.53 13.35 6.20
CA ASP A 93 -4.17 13.54 5.67
C ASP A 93 -3.07 13.37 6.73
N ALA A 94 -3.37 13.71 7.99
CA ALA A 94 -2.46 13.50 9.11
C ALA A 94 -2.03 12.03 9.26
N VAL A 95 -2.93 11.07 9.03
CA VAL A 95 -2.63 9.63 9.03
C VAL A 95 -1.68 9.30 7.88
N VAL A 96 -1.93 9.84 6.69
CA VAL A 96 -1.12 9.61 5.50
C VAL A 96 0.30 10.14 5.72
N HIS A 97 0.44 11.36 6.24
CA HIS A 97 1.74 11.92 6.60
C HIS A 97 2.47 11.09 7.65
N ALA A 98 1.80 10.66 8.72
CA ALA A 98 2.41 9.79 9.73
C ALA A 98 2.88 8.46 9.13
N TRP A 99 2.08 7.87 8.25
CA TRP A 99 2.40 6.62 7.59
C TRP A 99 3.60 6.74 6.64
N ILE A 100 3.71 7.85 5.90
CA ILE A 100 4.91 8.13 5.09
C ILE A 100 6.15 8.25 5.98
N ALA A 101 6.05 8.91 7.13
CA ALA A 101 7.18 9.00 8.06
C ALA A 101 7.63 7.61 8.54
N GLU A 102 6.70 6.69 8.78
CA GLU A 102 7.01 5.28 9.06
C GLU A 102 7.61 4.54 7.86
N LEU A 103 7.07 4.71 6.66
CA LEU A 103 7.63 4.16 5.42
C LEU A 103 9.11 4.57 5.24
N LEU A 104 9.45 5.80 5.61
CA LEU A 104 10.81 6.29 5.51
C LEU A 104 11.72 5.72 6.60
N THR A 105 11.25 5.59 7.84
CA THR A 105 12.16 5.44 9.01
C THR A 105 11.88 4.27 9.95
N SER A 106 10.79 3.53 9.73
CA SER A 106 10.46 2.36 10.54
C SER A 106 11.59 1.33 10.48
N PRO A 107 12.14 0.88 11.62
CA PRO A 107 13.19 -0.14 11.62
C PRO A 107 12.68 -1.52 11.17
N ALA A 108 11.38 -1.78 11.29
CA ALA A 108 10.79 -3.06 10.91
C ALA A 108 10.57 -3.17 9.38
N TRP A 109 10.05 -2.11 8.78
CA TRP A 109 9.52 -2.16 7.42
C TRP A 109 9.87 -0.94 6.56
N GLY A 110 10.50 0.09 7.10
CA GLY A 110 10.85 1.30 6.34
C GLY A 110 12.12 1.15 5.50
N VAL A 111 12.41 2.18 4.71
CA VAL A 111 13.52 2.17 3.73
C VAL A 111 14.85 2.74 4.24
N LEU A 112 14.89 3.37 5.43
CA LEU A 112 16.10 4.01 5.98
C LEU A 112 17.32 3.10 6.03
N GLY A 113 17.11 1.81 6.35
CA GLY A 113 18.18 0.82 6.44
C GLY A 113 18.92 0.56 5.12
N TYR A 114 18.34 0.96 3.98
CA TYR A 114 18.96 0.85 2.67
C TYR A 114 19.67 2.13 2.22
N ALA A 115 19.34 3.26 2.85
CA ALA A 115 19.89 4.56 2.48
C ALA A 115 21.42 4.59 2.73
N PRO A 116 22.22 5.17 1.83
CA PRO A 116 23.64 5.38 2.09
C PRO A 116 23.82 6.30 3.30
N LEU A 117 24.92 6.12 4.04
CA LEU A 117 25.22 6.90 5.26
C LEU A 117 25.12 8.42 5.03
N THR A 118 25.50 8.90 3.86
CA THR A 118 25.44 10.31 3.47
C THR A 118 24.01 10.85 3.31
N ALA A 119 23.03 9.98 3.02
CA ALA A 119 21.64 10.35 2.83
C ALA A 119 20.75 10.16 4.08
N ILE A 120 21.21 9.40 5.09
CA ILE A 120 20.42 9.08 6.29
C ILE A 120 19.82 10.33 6.94
N LYS A 121 20.61 11.38 7.14
CA LYS A 121 20.12 12.61 7.76
C LYS A 121 18.99 13.24 6.93
N ALA A 122 19.17 13.32 5.61
CA ALA A 122 18.20 13.95 4.73
C ALA A 122 16.88 13.15 4.65
N VAL A 123 16.94 11.81 4.68
CA VAL A 123 15.74 10.96 4.81
C VAL A 123 15.03 11.20 6.14
N ILE A 124 15.77 11.30 7.25
CA ILE A 124 15.19 11.60 8.57
C ILE A 124 14.56 13.00 8.57
N ASP A 125 15.22 14.01 7.99
CA ASP A 125 14.69 15.37 7.93
C ASP A 125 13.35 15.41 7.18
N ILE A 126 13.21 14.68 6.07
CA ILE A 126 11.91 14.55 5.35
C ILE A 126 10.87 13.83 6.21
N ALA A 127 11.24 12.75 6.89
CA ALA A 127 10.32 12.06 7.79
C ALA A 127 9.84 12.96 8.94
N GLU A 128 10.70 13.81 9.49
CA GLU A 128 10.32 14.80 10.50
C GLU A 128 9.36 15.87 9.97
N LEU A 129 9.52 16.30 8.71
CA LEU A 129 8.53 17.19 8.07
C LEU A 129 7.16 16.52 7.96
N HIS A 130 7.12 15.23 7.58
CA HIS A 130 5.88 14.46 7.57
C HIS A 130 5.28 14.31 8.97
N ARG A 131 6.08 13.97 10.00
CA ARG A 131 5.61 13.92 11.40
C ARG A 131 5.05 15.25 11.87
N ALA A 132 5.77 16.34 11.64
CA ALA A 132 5.30 17.68 12.01
C ALA A 132 3.95 17.99 11.37
N THR A 133 3.78 17.65 10.08
CA THR A 133 2.52 17.83 9.35
C THR A 133 1.40 16.96 9.92
N ALA A 134 1.69 15.71 10.28
CA ALA A 134 0.75 14.83 10.96
C ALA A 134 0.29 15.38 12.33
N PHE A 135 1.16 16.12 13.03
CA PHE A 135 0.84 16.83 14.27
C PHE A 135 0.23 18.23 14.07
N GLY A 136 -0.17 18.58 12.84
CA GLY A 136 -0.87 19.82 12.52
C GLY A 136 0.02 21.03 12.24
N ALA A 137 1.34 20.85 12.14
CA ALA A 137 2.21 21.90 11.63
C ALA A 137 1.97 22.10 10.12
N VAL A 138 2.28 23.30 9.63
CA VAL A 138 2.25 23.61 8.20
C VAL A 138 3.65 24.04 7.78
N PRO A 139 4.58 23.07 7.54
CA PRO A 139 5.92 23.42 7.08
C PRO A 139 5.85 24.19 5.76
N ALA A 140 6.64 25.26 5.64
CA ALA A 140 6.65 26.08 4.44
C ALA A 140 7.18 25.28 3.24
N ALA A 141 6.64 25.51 2.04
CA ALA A 141 7.08 24.86 0.80
C ALA A 141 8.62 24.85 0.59
N PRO A 142 9.36 25.94 0.90
CA PRO A 142 10.82 25.93 0.78
C PRO A 142 11.53 24.91 1.67
N ALA A 143 10.93 24.48 2.79
CA ALA A 143 11.50 23.45 3.66
C ALA A 143 11.44 22.07 2.99
N TRP A 144 10.30 21.74 2.37
CA TRP A 144 10.13 20.53 1.57
C TRP A 144 11.09 20.50 0.38
N ASP A 145 11.16 21.60 -0.37
CA ASP A 145 12.05 21.73 -1.52
C ASP A 145 13.53 21.61 -1.14
N ALA A 146 13.93 22.20 0.00
CA ALA A 146 15.29 22.11 0.50
C ALA A 146 15.65 20.67 0.90
N ALA A 147 14.73 19.97 1.58
CA ALA A 147 14.92 18.58 1.97
C ALA A 147 14.99 17.64 0.74
N ALA A 148 14.10 17.83 -0.24
CA ALA A 148 14.12 17.08 -1.50
C ALA A 148 15.45 17.27 -2.25
N ARG A 149 15.91 18.52 -2.43
CA ARG A 149 17.22 18.79 -3.07
C ARG A 149 18.40 18.20 -2.30
N ALA A 150 18.34 18.19 -0.98
CA ALA A 150 19.40 17.60 -0.16
C ALA A 150 19.52 16.09 -0.36
N VAL A 151 18.39 15.39 -0.54
CA VAL A 151 18.34 13.97 -0.87
C VAL A 151 18.80 13.70 -2.31
N ASP A 152 18.34 14.49 -3.29
CA ASP A 152 18.68 14.31 -4.72
C ASP A 152 20.18 14.54 -5.01
N ALA A 153 20.82 15.45 -4.28
CA ALA A 153 22.26 15.69 -4.39
C ALA A 153 23.12 14.48 -3.95
N MET A 154 22.53 13.46 -3.32
CA MET A 154 23.24 12.27 -2.85
C MET A 154 23.42 11.28 -4.00
N ASN A 155 24.67 10.97 -4.34
CA ASN A 155 24.97 9.99 -5.38
C ASN A 155 24.92 8.55 -4.82
N PRO A 156 23.97 7.70 -5.26
CA PRO A 156 23.83 6.34 -4.77
C PRO A 156 24.65 5.31 -5.56
N ALA A 157 25.67 5.73 -6.32
CA ALA A 157 26.43 4.98 -7.34
C ALA A 157 26.94 3.56 -6.97
N ARG A 158 26.70 3.05 -5.75
CA ARG A 158 27.14 1.72 -5.31
C ARG A 158 26.01 0.80 -4.78
N ASN A 159 24.80 1.29 -4.54
CA ASN A 159 23.71 0.47 -3.98
C ASN A 159 22.36 0.80 -4.62
N CYS A 160 21.83 -0.12 -5.44
CA CYS A 160 20.52 0.04 -6.10
C CYS A 160 19.36 0.14 -5.09
N ALA A 161 19.38 -0.61 -3.98
CA ALA A 161 18.35 -0.47 -2.94
C ALA A 161 18.42 0.92 -2.28
N GLY A 162 19.63 1.44 -2.09
CA GLY A 162 19.85 2.80 -1.57
C GLY A 162 19.40 3.90 -2.52
N LEU A 163 19.56 3.72 -3.83
CA LEU A 163 18.98 4.62 -4.84
C LEU A 163 17.45 4.69 -4.70
N TYR A 164 16.78 3.56 -4.57
CA TYR A 164 15.33 3.52 -4.42
C TYR A 164 14.84 4.07 -3.07
N ALA A 165 15.60 3.88 -1.99
CA ALA A 165 15.32 4.53 -0.71
C ALA A 165 15.42 6.07 -0.79
N ILE A 166 16.43 6.59 -1.50
CA ILE A 166 16.59 8.03 -1.79
C ILE A 166 15.41 8.54 -2.61
N ARG A 167 15.01 7.82 -3.68
CA ARG A 167 13.85 8.21 -4.50
C ARG A 167 12.54 8.20 -3.72
N THR A 168 12.33 7.19 -2.87
CA THR A 168 11.17 7.13 -1.97
C THR A 168 11.08 8.40 -1.12
N ALA A 169 12.20 8.83 -0.51
CA ALA A 169 12.26 10.04 0.29
C ALA A 169 12.04 11.31 -0.55
N TYR A 170 12.73 11.43 -1.70
CA TYR A 170 12.60 12.56 -2.61
C TYR A 170 11.15 12.75 -3.08
N ASP A 171 10.53 11.70 -3.62
CA ASP A 171 9.17 11.77 -4.15
C ASP A 171 8.16 12.04 -3.03
N SER A 172 8.38 11.47 -1.83
CA SER A 172 7.50 11.73 -0.67
C SER A 172 7.46 13.22 -0.28
N ALA A 173 8.58 13.93 -0.40
CA ALA A 173 8.65 15.37 -0.17
C ALA A 173 8.03 16.18 -1.32
N ALA A 174 7.99 15.63 -2.54
CA ALA A 174 7.43 16.28 -3.72
C ALA A 174 5.90 16.13 -3.86
N VAL A 175 5.29 15.17 -3.15
CA VAL A 175 3.84 14.86 -3.23
C VAL A 175 2.99 15.59 -2.20
N VAL A 176 3.56 16.54 -1.45
CA VAL A 176 2.85 17.30 -0.42
C VAL A 176 1.85 18.28 -1.05
N GLY A 177 0.58 18.19 -0.65
CA GLY A 177 -0.50 19.08 -1.12
C GLY A 177 -1.82 18.35 -1.38
N ALA A 178 -2.70 18.98 -2.16
CA ALA A 178 -3.92 18.34 -2.63
C ALA A 178 -3.59 17.07 -3.43
N ASP A 179 -4.45 16.06 -3.33
CA ASP A 179 -4.31 14.76 -4.00
C ASP A 179 -3.12 13.91 -3.54
N LEU A 180 -2.62 14.12 -2.31
CA LEU A 180 -1.55 13.32 -1.69
C LEU A 180 -1.76 11.82 -1.91
N MET A 181 -2.97 11.31 -1.62
CA MET A 181 -3.35 9.91 -1.79
C MET A 181 -3.23 9.37 -3.22
N LEU A 182 -3.47 10.22 -4.24
CA LEU A 182 -3.39 9.84 -5.65
C LEU A 182 -1.96 9.81 -6.18
N ARG A 183 -1.04 10.52 -5.51
CA ARG A 183 0.34 10.70 -5.95
C ARG A 183 1.34 9.78 -5.25
N LEU A 184 0.90 8.96 -4.31
CA LEU A 184 1.77 8.04 -3.57
C LEU A 184 2.19 6.79 -4.35
N ASP A 185 1.60 6.53 -5.51
CA ASP A 185 1.89 5.32 -6.30
C ASP A 185 3.40 5.18 -6.60
N GLU A 186 4.07 6.27 -6.97
CA GLU A 186 5.51 6.28 -7.27
C GLU A 186 6.38 6.10 -6.01
N VAL A 187 6.00 6.75 -4.91
CA VAL A 187 6.66 6.62 -3.59
C VAL A 187 6.66 5.16 -3.14
N ILE A 188 5.50 4.50 -3.26
CA ILE A 188 5.33 3.09 -2.89
C ILE A 188 6.12 2.19 -3.84
N GLY A 189 6.05 2.45 -5.15
CA GLY A 189 6.82 1.70 -6.15
C GLY A 189 8.32 1.74 -5.86
N HIS A 190 8.86 2.91 -5.51
CA HIS A 190 10.26 3.04 -5.11
C HIS A 190 10.57 2.28 -3.82
N ALA A 191 9.72 2.36 -2.80
CA ALA A 191 9.95 1.62 -1.55
C ALA A 191 9.96 0.10 -1.77
N LEU A 192 9.01 -0.42 -2.54
CA LEU A 192 8.95 -1.85 -2.87
C LEU A 192 10.18 -2.30 -3.68
N ASN A 193 10.66 -1.48 -4.61
CA ASN A 193 11.90 -1.77 -5.32
C ASN A 193 13.11 -1.82 -4.39
N ALA A 194 13.20 -0.92 -3.40
CA ALA A 194 14.28 -0.96 -2.39
C ALA A 194 14.27 -2.29 -1.62
N HIS A 195 13.09 -2.73 -1.15
CA HIS A 195 12.93 -4.00 -0.45
C HIS A 195 13.23 -5.22 -1.33
N ALA A 196 12.71 -5.24 -2.56
CA ALA A 196 12.89 -6.37 -3.47
C ALA A 196 14.37 -6.57 -3.80
N ILE A 197 15.11 -5.49 -4.07
CA ILE A 197 16.54 -5.55 -4.39
C ILE A 197 17.35 -5.97 -3.16
N ALA A 198 17.06 -5.41 -1.98
CA ALA A 198 17.78 -5.75 -0.76
C ALA A 198 17.53 -7.19 -0.27
N ALA A 199 16.39 -7.79 -0.65
CA ALA A 199 16.02 -9.14 -0.24
C ALA A 199 16.73 -10.25 -1.05
N GLU A 200 17.43 -9.90 -2.14
CA GLU A 200 18.19 -10.78 -3.05
C GLU A 200 17.47 -12.10 -3.40
N ASN A 201 17.56 -13.10 -2.52
CA ASN A 201 17.06 -14.46 -2.70
C ASN A 201 15.58 -14.66 -2.30
N ALA A 202 14.95 -13.70 -1.62
CA ALA A 202 13.56 -13.83 -1.16
C ALA A 202 12.68 -12.56 -1.37
N PRO A 203 12.69 -11.94 -2.57
CA PRO A 203 11.98 -10.68 -2.81
C PRO A 203 10.47 -10.80 -2.58
N ILE A 204 9.82 -11.87 -3.06
CA ILE A 204 8.36 -12.06 -2.90
C ILE A 204 7.97 -12.11 -1.43
N ARG A 205 8.68 -12.92 -0.63
CA ARG A 205 8.43 -13.05 0.81
C ARG A 205 8.61 -11.70 1.51
N ARG A 206 9.67 -10.95 1.18
CA ARG A 206 9.93 -9.64 1.78
C ARG A 206 8.84 -8.63 1.44
N ILE A 207 8.34 -8.63 0.20
CA ILE A 207 7.28 -7.71 -0.23
C ILE A 207 5.95 -8.01 0.47
N VAL A 208 5.60 -9.29 0.63
CA VAL A 208 4.41 -9.69 1.42
C VAL A 208 4.53 -9.23 2.88
N GLU A 209 5.68 -9.47 3.51
CA GLU A 209 5.94 -9.09 4.90
C GLU A 209 5.85 -7.57 5.11
N VAL A 210 6.53 -6.79 4.26
CA VAL A 210 6.50 -5.33 4.31
C VAL A 210 5.10 -4.79 4.05
N SER A 211 4.36 -5.39 3.10
CA SER A 211 2.98 -4.96 2.82
C SER A 211 2.06 -5.19 4.02
N GLY A 212 2.19 -6.33 4.72
CA GLY A 212 1.47 -6.58 5.96
C GLY A 212 1.80 -5.56 7.06
N HIS A 213 3.08 -5.25 7.25
CA HIS A 213 3.50 -4.20 8.20
C HIS A 213 2.97 -2.82 7.84
N ALA A 214 3.02 -2.45 6.55
CA ALA A 214 2.56 -1.18 6.07
C ALA A 214 1.04 -1.01 6.22
N ILE A 215 0.26 -2.06 5.93
CA ILE A 215 -1.20 -2.07 6.18
C ILE A 215 -1.49 -1.96 7.68
N GLY A 216 -0.81 -2.76 8.51
CA GLY A 216 -0.97 -2.71 9.97
C GLY A 216 -0.65 -1.34 10.56
N ALA A 217 0.43 -0.70 10.10
CA ALA A 217 0.81 0.66 10.48
C ALA A 217 -0.29 1.68 10.12
N TRP A 218 -0.84 1.59 8.91
CA TRP A 218 -1.95 2.47 8.49
C TRP A 218 -3.15 2.34 9.42
N ARG A 219 -3.57 1.11 9.71
CA ARG A 219 -4.71 0.83 10.59
C ARG A 219 -4.46 1.37 12.00
N ALA A 220 -3.26 1.15 12.55
CA ALA A 220 -2.88 1.62 13.87
C ALA A 220 -2.91 3.17 13.95
N LEU A 221 -2.31 3.85 12.96
CA LEU A 221 -2.29 5.31 12.88
C LEU A 221 -3.70 5.90 12.67
N ALA A 222 -4.58 5.19 11.95
CA ALA A 222 -5.97 5.56 11.76
C ALA A 222 -6.87 5.22 12.96
N GLY A 223 -6.38 4.52 13.98
CA GLY A 223 -7.18 4.05 15.11
C GLY A 223 -8.21 2.98 14.74
N LEU A 224 -8.02 2.29 13.61
CA LEU A 224 -8.90 1.22 13.15
C LEU A 224 -8.60 -0.06 13.92
N LYS A 225 -9.62 -0.65 14.56
CA LYS A 225 -9.49 -1.95 15.23
C LYS A 225 -9.41 -3.08 14.22
N ASP A 226 -8.70 -4.15 14.54
CA ASP A 226 -8.77 -5.38 13.75
C ASP A 226 -10.20 -5.92 13.77
N GLY A 227 -10.80 -6.04 12.59
CA GLY A 227 -12.16 -6.55 12.42
C GLY A 227 -13.30 -5.55 12.58
N ASP A 228 -13.07 -4.24 12.60
CA ASP A 228 -14.18 -3.27 12.44
C ASP A 228 -14.66 -3.37 10.98
N PRO A 229 -15.88 -3.88 10.71
CA PRO A 229 -16.33 -4.03 9.36
C PRO A 229 -16.67 -2.68 8.74
N ALA A 230 -16.78 -2.64 7.40
CA ALA A 230 -17.17 -1.45 6.67
C ALA A 230 -18.46 -0.83 7.25
N PRO A 231 -18.68 0.50 7.10
CA PRO A 231 -19.87 1.18 7.64
C PRO A 231 -21.21 0.54 7.25
N GLN A 232 -21.26 -0.21 6.15
CA GLN A 232 -22.44 -0.93 5.70
C GLN A 232 -22.86 -2.08 6.64
N ASP A 233 -21.91 -2.71 7.36
CA ASP A 233 -22.22 -3.78 8.32
C ASP A 233 -22.87 -3.26 9.60
N ARG A 234 -22.69 -1.98 9.95
CA ARG A 234 -23.41 -1.34 11.07
C ARG A 234 -24.89 -1.14 10.76
N ALA A 235 -25.24 -0.89 9.50
CA ALA A 235 -26.63 -0.78 9.07
C ALA A 235 -27.32 -2.14 9.04
N LEU A 236 -26.60 -3.21 8.68
CA LEU A 236 -27.15 -4.57 8.64
C LEU A 236 -27.33 -5.16 10.05
N THR A 237 -26.38 -4.94 10.97
CA THR A 237 -26.53 -5.40 12.37
C THR A 237 -27.65 -4.69 13.12
N ALA A 238 -27.92 -3.42 12.84
CA ALA A 238 -29.06 -2.70 13.40
C ALA A 238 -30.42 -3.20 12.87
N ALA A 239 -30.47 -3.66 11.62
CA ALA A 239 -31.70 -4.19 11.00
C ALA A 239 -32.04 -5.63 11.40
N VAL A 240 -31.06 -6.41 11.90
CA VAL A 240 -31.27 -7.78 12.39
C VAL A 240 -31.58 -7.81 13.90
N ALA A 241 -31.34 -6.70 14.60
CA ALA A 241 -31.61 -6.56 16.04
C ALA A 241 -32.92 -5.82 16.37
N ALA A 242 -33.75 -5.50 15.37
CA ALA A 242 -35.08 -4.89 15.49
C ALA A 242 -36.16 -5.81 14.93
#